data_AF-A0A1F7RL39-F1
#
_entry.id   AF-A0A1F7RL39-F1
#
_cell.length_a   1.000
_cell.length_b   1.000
_cell.length_c   1.000
_cell.angle_alpha   90.00
_cell.angle_beta   90.00
_cell.angle_gamma   90.00
#
_symmetry.space_group_name_H-M   'P 1'
#
loop_
_entity.id
_entity.type
_entity.pdbx_description
1 polymer ?
#
loop_
_entity_poly.entity_id
_entity_poly.type
_entity_poly.pdbx_seq_one_letter_code
_entity_poly.pdbx_strand_id
1 'polypeptide(L)'
;MNEISPTELLTRYIIDKSYYRPSDKTVRHNAFMPAPKTCDTSVYRISDMDSIEIWDIGNEFVARPRQKELKGRADINVAAVFDVGLKIHPAPKPHPKHANIIDWSFERSSKSLSL
;
A
#
# COMPACT_ATOMS: atom_id res chain seq x y z
N MET A 1 -4.96 20.20 -7.90
CA MET A 1 -4.68 19.01 -7.06
C MET A 1 -5.66 17.94 -7.51
N ASN A 2 -5.20 16.74 -7.87
CA ASN A 2 -6.14 15.65 -8.20
C ASN A 2 -6.76 15.16 -6.90
N GLU A 3 -8.00 15.57 -6.65
CA GLU A 3 -8.83 15.07 -5.56
C GLU A 3 -8.94 13.53 -5.65
N ILE A 4 -8.97 12.87 -4.49
CA ILE A 4 -9.09 11.41 -4.39
C ILE A 4 -10.52 11.12 -3.93
N SER A 5 -11.29 10.44 -4.77
CA SER A 5 -12.67 10.09 -4.43
C SER A 5 -12.70 8.96 -3.39
N PRO A 6 -13.60 9.03 -2.38
CA PRO A 6 -13.83 7.94 -1.42
C PRO A 6 -14.20 6.60 -2.06
N THR A 7 -14.72 6.62 -3.29
CA THR A 7 -15.11 5.42 -4.04
C THR A 7 -13.95 4.79 -4.82
N GLU A 8 -12.76 5.39 -4.78
CA GLU A 8 -11.59 4.83 -5.46
C GLU A 8 -11.10 3.54 -4.80
N LEU A 9 -10.49 2.70 -5.63
CA LEU A 9 -9.79 1.51 -5.21
C LEU A 9 -8.28 1.75 -5.29
N LEU A 10 -7.59 1.40 -4.21
CA LEU A 10 -6.14 1.36 -4.15
C LEU A 10 -5.66 -0.08 -4.22
N THR A 11 -4.40 -0.28 -4.62
CA THR A 11 -3.73 -1.57 -4.45
C THR A 11 -2.35 -1.39 -3.86
N ARG A 12 -1.95 -2.31 -2.98
CA ARG A 12 -0.57 -2.49 -2.56
C ARG A 12 0.01 -3.72 -3.22
N TYR A 13 1.09 -3.55 -3.97
CA TYR A 13 1.82 -4.66 -4.58
C TYR A 13 2.62 -5.44 -3.53
N ILE A 14 2.56 -6.76 -3.61
CA ILE A 14 3.22 -7.69 -2.69
C ILE A 14 4.39 -8.35 -3.41
N ILE A 15 5.61 -8.07 -2.94
CA ILE A 15 6.85 -8.68 -3.44
C ILE A 15 7.54 -9.56 -2.38
N ASP A 16 7.02 -9.55 -1.15
CA ASP A 16 7.60 -10.25 -0.01
C ASP A 16 6.65 -11.36 0.51
N LYS A 17 7.22 -12.53 0.82
CA LYS A 17 6.45 -13.68 1.35
C LYS A 17 5.91 -13.40 2.76
N SER A 18 6.54 -12.48 3.48
CA SER A 18 6.09 -12.08 4.82
C SER A 18 4.76 -11.31 4.84
N TYR A 19 4.23 -10.88 3.68
CA TYR A 19 2.99 -10.11 3.57
C TYR A 19 1.74 -10.92 3.24
N TYR A 20 1.87 -12.23 3.01
CA TYR A 20 0.72 -13.10 2.77
C TYR A 20 0.92 -14.46 3.42
N ARG A 21 -0.16 -15.23 3.53
CA ARG A 21 -0.13 -16.62 3.98
C ARG A 21 -0.27 -17.52 2.76
N PRO A 22 0.77 -18.28 2.38
CA PRO A 22 0.68 -19.17 1.22
C PRO A 22 -0.40 -20.26 1.37
N SER A 23 -0.71 -20.67 2.61
CA SER A 23 -1.66 -21.74 2.92
C SER A 23 -3.10 -21.43 2.52
N ASP A 24 -3.53 -20.19 2.73
CA ASP A 24 -4.93 -19.75 2.52
C ASP A 24 -5.05 -18.57 1.55
N LYS A 25 -3.92 -18.12 0.99
CA LYS A 25 -3.80 -16.99 0.05
C LYS A 25 -4.34 -15.67 0.62
N THR A 26 -4.35 -15.51 1.95
CA THR A 26 -4.77 -14.26 2.60
C THR A 26 -3.61 -13.29 2.81
N VAL A 27 -3.92 -11.99 2.79
CA VAL A 27 -2.96 -10.92 3.08
C VAL A 27 -2.79 -10.79 4.60
N ARG A 28 -1.54 -10.67 5.06
CA ARG A 28 -1.23 -10.47 6.48
C ARG A 28 -1.33 -8.99 6.85
N HIS A 29 -1.67 -8.69 8.10
CA HIS A 29 -1.84 -7.30 8.57
C HIS A 29 -0.61 -6.42 8.31
N ASN A 30 0.60 -6.99 8.41
CA ASN A 30 1.87 -6.27 8.21
C ASN A 30 2.05 -5.77 6.76
N ALA A 31 1.26 -6.27 5.81
CA ALA A 31 1.18 -5.70 4.47
C ALA A 31 0.56 -4.30 4.49
N PHE A 32 -0.29 -3.97 5.47
CA PHE A 32 -0.96 -2.67 5.55
C PHE A 32 -0.25 -1.69 6.47
N MET A 33 0.70 -2.16 7.28
CA MET A 33 1.50 -1.32 8.17
C MET A 33 2.47 -0.42 7.38
N PRO A 34 2.74 0.80 7.87
CA PRO A 34 3.64 1.72 7.19
C PRO A 34 5.09 1.24 7.27
N ALA A 35 5.87 1.67 6.29
CA ALA A 35 7.29 1.42 6.26
C ALA A 35 7.99 2.10 7.46
N PRO A 36 8.85 1.39 8.21
CA PRO A 36 9.45 1.92 9.44
C PRO A 36 10.26 3.21 9.29
N LYS A 37 10.78 3.47 8.08
CA LYS A 37 11.65 4.63 7.80
C LYS A 37 10.88 5.87 7.36
N THR A 38 9.85 5.69 6.54
CA THR A 38 9.10 6.77 5.90
C THR A 38 7.74 7.02 6.55
N CYS A 39 7.29 6.11 7.41
CA CYS A 39 6.01 6.22 8.10
C CYS A 39 4.81 6.32 7.14
N ASP A 40 4.94 5.71 5.96
CA ASP A 40 3.93 5.67 4.91
C ASP A 40 3.70 4.25 4.37
N THR A 41 2.57 4.05 3.70
CA THR A 41 2.24 2.81 3.00
C THR A 41 2.09 3.11 1.51
N SER A 42 3.02 2.59 0.70
CA SER A 42 3.01 2.73 -0.76
C SER A 42 1.87 1.94 -1.41
N VAL A 43 1.11 2.62 -2.25
CA VAL A 43 -0.09 2.10 -2.94
C VAL A 43 -0.22 2.72 -4.34
N TYR A 44 -1.14 2.17 -5.13
CA TYR A 44 -1.47 2.66 -6.46
C TYR A 44 -2.97 2.81 -6.62
N ARG A 45 -3.42 3.88 -7.28
CA ARG A 45 -4.83 4.12 -7.64
C ARG A 45 -5.18 3.28 -8.87
N ILE A 46 -6.22 2.44 -8.80
CA ILE A 46 -6.52 1.43 -9.83
C ILE A 46 -7.96 1.43 -10.33
N SER A 47 -8.79 2.40 -9.92
CA SER A 47 -10.24 2.43 -10.21
C SER A 47 -10.59 2.46 -11.70
N ASP A 48 -9.70 3.01 -12.53
CA ASP A 48 -9.88 3.20 -13.97
C ASP A 48 -8.99 2.28 -14.80
N MET A 49 -8.57 1.15 -14.23
CA MET A 49 -7.61 0.23 -14.84
C MET A 49 -8.16 -1.18 -14.90
N ASP A 50 -7.79 -1.92 -15.95
CA ASP A 50 -8.08 -3.34 -16.03
C ASP A 50 -7.06 -4.18 -15.22
N SER A 51 -7.34 -5.48 -15.11
CA SER A 51 -6.46 -6.38 -14.35
C SER A 51 -5.04 -6.44 -14.93
N ILE A 52 -4.90 -6.50 -16.25
CA ILE A 52 -3.62 -6.66 -16.94
C ILE A 52 -2.75 -5.42 -16.67
N GLU A 53 -3.31 -4.23 -16.85
CA GLU A 53 -2.61 -2.97 -16.61
C GLU A 53 -2.12 -2.85 -15.16
N ILE A 54 -2.93 -3.29 -14.19
CA ILE A 54 -2.53 -3.31 -12.78
C ILE A 54 -1.34 -4.26 -12.57
N TRP A 55 -1.37 -5.46 -13.16
CA TRP A 55 -0.25 -6.40 -13.02
C TRP A 55 1.02 -5.90 -13.71
N ASP A 56 0.90 -5.27 -14.88
CA ASP A 56 2.04 -4.71 -15.62
C ASP A 56 2.72 -3.59 -14.82
N ILE A 57 1.94 -2.68 -14.21
CA ILE A 57 2.49 -1.65 -13.34
C ILE A 57 3.26 -2.26 -12.16
N GLY A 58 2.67 -3.25 -11.50
CA GLY A 58 3.31 -3.92 -10.37
C GLY A 58 4.64 -4.57 -10.76
N ASN A 59 4.67 -5.21 -11.94
CA ASN A 59 5.88 -5.83 -12.45
C ASN A 59 6.94 -4.79 -12.83
N GLU A 60 6.57 -3.77 -13.61
CA GLU A 60 7.51 -2.81 -14.18
C GLU A 60 8.04 -1.80 -13.16
N PHE A 61 7.16 -1.23 -12.33
CA PHE A 61 7.51 -0.10 -11.46
C PHE A 61 7.75 -0.50 -10.00
N VAL A 62 7.33 -1.70 -9.59
CA VAL A 62 7.53 -2.18 -8.21
C VAL A 62 8.51 -3.34 -8.12
N ALA A 63 8.27 -4.43 -8.86
CA ALA A 63 9.02 -5.67 -8.72
C ALA A 63 10.39 -5.60 -9.43
N ARG A 64 10.42 -5.22 -10.71
CA ARG A 64 11.63 -5.14 -11.53
C ARG A 64 12.71 -4.21 -10.96
N PRO A 65 12.42 -2.98 -10.49
CA PRO A 65 13.45 -2.09 -9.93
C PRO A 65 14.06 -2.61 -8.63
N ARG A 66 13.36 -3.54 -7.96
CA ARG A 66 13.81 -4.19 -6.72
C ARG A 66 14.39 -5.58 -6.95
N GLN A 67 14.49 -6.03 -8.20
CA GLN A 67 14.94 -7.38 -8.56
C GLN A 67 14.16 -8.47 -7.82
N LYS A 68 12.85 -8.27 -7.65
CA LYS A 68 11.94 -9.22 -7.00
C LYS A 68 10.85 -9.65 -7.97
N GLU A 69 10.24 -10.80 -7.65
CA GLU A 69 9.01 -11.27 -8.28
C GLU A 69 7.80 -10.59 -7.63
N LEU A 70 6.81 -10.21 -8.45
CA LEU A 70 5.51 -9.79 -7.97
C LEU A 70 4.70 -11.02 -7.54
N LYS A 71 4.34 -11.10 -6.26
CA LYS A 71 3.68 -12.27 -5.67
C LYS A 71 2.18 -12.11 -5.52
N GLY A 72 1.69 -10.88 -5.61
CA GLY A 72 0.29 -10.57 -5.36
C GLY A 72 0.02 -9.08 -5.32
N ARG A 73 -1.25 -8.76 -5.08
CA ARG A 73 -1.72 -7.41 -4.78
C ARG A 73 -2.78 -7.46 -3.68
N ALA A 74 -2.90 -6.39 -2.92
CA ALA A 74 -3.90 -6.23 -1.88
C ALA A 74 -4.72 -4.97 -2.15
N ASP A 75 -5.97 -5.15 -2.55
CA ASP A 75 -6.86 -4.05 -2.92
C ASP A 75 -7.53 -3.47 -1.66
N ILE A 76 -7.64 -2.15 -1.59
CA ILE A 76 -8.10 -1.39 -0.41
C ILE A 76 -9.06 -0.31 -0.90
N ASN A 77 -10.24 -0.20 -0.29
CA ASN A 77 -11.17 0.88 -0.56
C ASN A 77 -10.68 2.18 0.09
N VAL A 78 -10.69 3.30 -0.64
CA VAL A 78 -10.28 4.61 -0.10
C VAL A 78 -11.12 5.01 1.11
N ALA A 79 -12.42 4.74 1.12
CA ALA A 79 -13.28 5.03 2.26
C ALA A 79 -12.74 4.41 3.57
N ALA A 80 -12.27 3.16 3.52
CA ALA A 80 -11.70 2.48 4.69
C ALA A 80 -10.42 3.15 5.21
N VAL A 81 -9.66 3.82 4.34
CA VAL A 81 -8.47 4.61 4.74
C VAL A 81 -8.91 5.89 5.46
N PHE A 82 -9.91 6.57 4.93
CA PHE A 82 -10.43 7.80 5.52
C PHE A 82 -11.17 7.55 6.84
N ASP A 83 -11.92 6.45 6.95
CA ASP A 83 -12.67 6.08 8.16
C ASP A 83 -11.77 5.90 9.39
N VAL A 84 -10.51 5.49 9.18
CA VAL A 84 -9.52 5.35 10.25
C VAL A 84 -8.65 6.61 10.44
N GLY A 85 -9.01 7.72 9.79
CA GLY A 85 -8.34 9.01 9.92
C GLY A 85 -7.00 9.14 9.17
N LEU A 86 -6.65 8.17 8.33
CA LEU A 86 -5.45 8.24 7.49
C LEU A 86 -5.72 9.09 6.25
N LYS A 87 -4.65 9.57 5.62
CA LYS A 87 -4.74 10.35 4.37
C LYS A 87 -4.04 9.65 3.22
N ILE A 88 -4.43 9.99 2.00
CA ILE A 88 -3.76 9.53 0.79
C ILE A 88 -3.10 10.72 0.12
N HIS A 89 -1.80 10.61 -0.12
CA HIS A 89 -0.99 11.63 -0.77
C HIS A 89 -0.54 11.12 -2.15
N PRO A 90 -0.93 11.79 -3.25
CA PRO A 90 -0.40 11.47 -4.58
C PRO A 90 1.13 11.58 -4.62
N ALA A 91 1.80 10.55 -5.10
CA ALA A 91 3.25 10.48 -5.18
C ALA A 91 3.63 9.96 -6.57
N PRO A 92 3.54 10.77 -7.65
CA PRO A 92 3.51 10.30 -9.05
C PRO A 92 4.83 9.73 -9.59
N LYS A 93 5.78 9.39 -8.72
CA LYS A 93 7.01 8.66 -9.03
C LYS A 93 7.02 7.35 -8.23
N PRO A 94 7.34 6.21 -8.85
CA PRO A 94 7.84 6.03 -10.22
C PRO A 94 6.75 6.04 -11.32
N HIS A 95 5.47 6.10 -10.96
CA HIS A 95 4.35 6.01 -11.90
C HIS A 95 3.24 7.03 -11.54
N PRO A 96 2.50 7.61 -12.51
CA PRO A 96 1.48 8.62 -12.24
C PRO A 96 0.37 8.19 -11.27
N LYS A 97 0.08 6.89 -11.19
CA LYS A 97 -0.93 6.32 -10.28
C LYS A 97 -0.41 6.01 -8.87
N HIS A 98 0.89 6.18 -8.62
CA HIS A 98 1.45 5.92 -7.30
C HIS A 98 0.99 6.97 -6.28
N ALA A 99 0.70 6.50 -5.08
CA ALA A 99 0.29 7.29 -3.94
C ALA A 99 0.78 6.64 -2.65
N ASN A 100 0.77 7.41 -1.57
CA ASN A 100 1.12 6.93 -0.24
C ASN A 100 -0.06 7.12 0.71
N ILE A 101 -0.39 6.11 1.49
CA ILE A 101 -1.21 6.27 2.70
C ILE A 101 -0.28 6.82 3.79
N ILE A 102 -0.61 8.00 4.33
CA ILE A 102 0.19 8.77 5.29
C ILE A 102 -0.63 9.07 6.56
N ASP A 103 -0.04 9.85 7.46
CA ASP A 103 -0.62 10.20 8.77
C ASP A 103 -0.87 8.98 9.67
N TRP A 104 0.00 7.97 9.54
CA TRP A 104 0.15 6.92 10.52
C TRP A 104 0.70 7.54 11.81
N SER A 105 -0.16 8.12 12.63
CA SER A 105 0.19 8.56 13.96
C SER A 105 0.49 7.32 14.79
N PHE A 106 1.75 6.89 14.77
CA PHE A 106 2.25 6.11 15.87
C PHE A 106 2.21 7.04 17.08
N GLU A 107 1.24 6.87 17.97
CA GLU A 107 1.65 6.96 19.36
C GLU A 107 2.81 5.98 19.49
N ARG A 108 4.05 6.51 19.48
CA ARG A 108 5.18 5.77 20.01
C ARG A 108 4.79 5.48 21.45
N SER A 109 4.18 4.33 21.69
CA SER A 109 4.07 3.78 23.03
C SER A 109 5.48 3.40 23.45
N SER A 110 6.30 4.39 23.81
CA SER A 110 7.46 4.23 24.65
C SER A 110 6.97 3.88 26.04
N LYS A 111 6.39 2.69 26.22
CA LYS A 111 6.34 2.03 27.52
C LYS A 111 7.58 1.16 27.60
N SER A 112 8.71 1.78 27.90
CA SER A 112 9.69 1.11 28.75
C SER A 112 9.06 1.10 30.15
N LEU A 113 8.28 0.07 30.45
CA LEU A 113 8.04 -0.32 31.84
C LEU A 113 9.36 -0.91 32.35
N SER A 114 10.19 -0.08 32.97
CA SER A 114 11.12 -0.56 33.98
C SER A 114 10.49 -0.27 35.34
N LEU A 115 9.97 -1.34 35.95
CA LEU A 115 9.75 -1.43 37.39
C LEU A 115 11.08 -1.22 38.14
#